data_AF-A0A1U8N4B7-F1
#
_entry.id   AF-A0A1U8N4B7-F1
#
_cell.length_a   1.000
_cell.length_b   1.000
_cell.length_c   1.000
_cell.angle_alpha   90.00
_cell.angle_beta   90.00
_cell.angle_gamma   90.00
#
_symmetry.space_group_name_H-M   'P 1'
#
loop_
_entity.id
_entity.type
_entity.pdbx_description
1 polymer ?
#
loop_
_entity_poly.entity_id
_entity_poly.type
_entity_poly.pdbx_seq_one_letter_code
_entity_poly.pdbx_strand_id
1 'polypeptide(L)'
;MKLRAEIDAKQVRIVALDLPTSWNLAAPADEFTSRMFSAVNNMMLDVLAAVARKDYEDRRRRQSEGAARAKAAGLYKGRPANTSRNAAITAMLRDGRTWSQIMSATGCSRTLLAKLTREQRDPSASQSAMS
;
A
#
# COMPACT_ATOMS: atom_id res chain seq x y z
N MET A 1 19.16 -4.94 9.06
CA MET A 1 19.13 -4.21 7.77
C MET A 1 20.04 -4.90 6.78
N LYS A 2 19.50 -5.65 5.81
CA LYS A 2 20.33 -6.37 4.82
C LYS A 2 21.14 -5.41 3.95
N LEU A 3 20.53 -4.29 3.54
CA LEU A 3 21.19 -3.27 2.72
C LEU A 3 22.35 -2.55 3.44
N ARG A 4 22.19 -2.19 4.72
CA ARG A 4 23.28 -1.58 5.52
C ARG A 4 24.49 -2.52 5.61
N ALA A 5 24.24 -3.78 5.96
CA ALA A 5 25.31 -4.78 6.04
C ALA A 5 26.01 -5.01 4.69
N GLU A 6 25.28 -4.93 3.57
CA GLU A 6 25.86 -5.01 2.23
C GLU A 6 26.69 -3.77 1.84
N ILE A 7 26.26 -2.57 2.24
CA ILE A 7 27.01 -1.31 2.04
C ILE A 7 28.34 -1.37 2.81
N ASP A 8 28.27 -1.80 4.07
CA ASP A 8 29.45 -1.95 4.93
C ASP A 8 30.40 -3.04 4.38
N ALA A 9 29.87 -4.20 3.99
CA ALA A 9 30.67 -5.29 3.44
C ALA A 9 31.37 -4.91 2.12
N LYS A 10 30.74 -4.08 1.30
CA LYS A 10 31.29 -3.62 0.02
C LYS A 10 32.09 -2.31 0.12
N GLN A 11 32.22 -1.74 1.33
CA GLN A 11 32.92 -0.48 1.59
C GLN A 11 32.46 0.65 0.64
N VAL A 12 31.15 0.70 0.37
CA VAL A 12 30.55 1.68 -0.55
C VAL A 12 30.47 3.03 0.14
N ARG A 13 31.03 4.06 -0.51
CA ARG A 13 31.05 5.44 0.02
C ARG A 13 29.82 6.19 -0.46
N ILE A 14 29.09 6.79 0.48
CA ILE A 14 27.94 7.64 0.16
C ILE A 14 28.43 9.09 0.15
N VAL A 15 28.29 9.76 -1.00
CA VAL A 15 28.68 11.16 -1.19
C VAL A 15 27.46 11.94 -1.64
N ALA A 16 27.18 13.05 -0.98
CA ALA A 16 26.16 14.00 -1.39
C ALA A 16 26.84 15.20 -2.04
N LEU A 17 26.43 15.54 -3.27
CA LEU A 17 27.02 16.63 -4.04
C LEU A 17 26.96 17.98 -3.31
N ASP A 18 25.90 18.19 -2.51
CA ASP A 18 25.66 19.45 -1.79
C ASP A 18 26.38 19.54 -0.43
N LEU A 19 26.98 18.44 0.05
CA LEU A 19 27.67 18.42 1.34
C LEU A 19 29.18 18.44 1.12
N PRO A 20 29.85 19.60 1.30
CA PRO A 20 31.26 19.74 0.99
C PRO A 20 32.17 18.82 1.79
N THR A 21 31.73 18.40 2.98
CA THR A 21 32.43 17.41 3.80
C THR A 21 32.49 16.03 3.13
N SER A 22 31.43 15.62 2.43
CA SER A 22 31.33 14.25 1.90
C SER A 22 32.21 13.98 0.67
N TRP A 23 32.46 14.99 -0.18
CA TRP A 23 33.39 14.83 -1.31
C TRP A 23 34.85 15.07 -0.92
N ASN A 24 35.13 15.99 0.01
CA ASN A 24 36.50 16.21 0.51
C ASN A 24 37.06 14.95 1.19
N LEU A 25 36.21 14.18 1.85
CA LEU A 25 36.55 12.90 2.46
C LEU A 25 36.62 11.73 1.46
N ALA A 26 36.21 11.92 0.20
CA ALA A 26 36.31 10.91 -0.86
C ALA A 26 37.68 10.90 -1.55
N ALA A 27 38.49 11.94 -1.33
CA ALA A 27 39.88 12.02 -1.76
C ALA A 27 40.73 10.90 -1.10
N PRO A 28 41.82 10.43 -1.74
CA PRO A 28 42.68 9.42 -1.15
C PRO A 28 43.25 9.94 0.18
N ALA A 29 42.91 9.25 1.26
CA ALA A 29 43.23 9.65 2.62
C ALA A 29 44.03 8.55 3.33
N ASP A 30 44.78 8.93 4.35
CA ASP A 30 45.53 8.01 5.19
C ASP A 30 44.59 7.01 5.93
N GLU A 31 45.16 5.94 6.48
CA GLU A 31 44.39 4.87 7.14
C GLU A 31 43.54 5.40 8.30
N PHE A 32 44.02 6.42 9.00
CA PHE A 32 43.28 7.10 10.07
C PHE A 32 42.04 7.81 9.55
N THR A 33 42.18 8.62 8.50
CA THR A 33 41.06 9.35 7.89
C THR A 33 40.05 8.39 7.26
N SER A 34 40.50 7.26 6.70
CA SER A 34 39.62 6.20 6.18
C SER A 34 38.73 5.58 7.27
N ARG A 35 39.30 5.27 8.45
CA ARG A 35 38.53 4.74 9.60
C ARG A 35 37.53 5.76 10.13
N MET A 36 37.95 7.03 10.23
CA MET A 36 37.07 8.13 10.61
C MET A 36 35.92 8.33 9.61
N PHE A 37 36.20 8.23 8.32
CA PHE A 37 35.18 8.34 7.26
C PHE A 37 34.14 7.23 7.35
N SER A 38 34.56 5.98 7.54
CA SER A 38 33.65 4.84 7.71
C SER A 38 32.72 5.02 8.91
N ALA A 39 33.23 5.56 10.03
CA ALA A 39 32.41 5.86 11.20
C ALA A 39 31.36 6.96 10.92
N VAL A 40 31.75 8.03 10.22
CA VAL A 40 30.85 9.13 9.83
C VAL A 40 29.78 8.64 8.85
N ASN A 41 30.15 7.86 7.83
CA ASN A 41 29.21 7.27 6.87
C ASN A 41 28.16 6.39 7.59
N ASN A 42 28.60 5.58 8.54
CA ASN A 42 27.70 4.73 9.33
C ASN A 42 26.76 5.54 10.21
N MET A 43 27.26 6.59 10.85
CA MET A 43 26.43 7.50 11.65
C MET A 43 25.40 8.24 10.78
N MET A 44 25.79 8.69 9.58
CA MET A 44 24.87 9.33 8.64
C MET A 44 23.73 8.38 8.24
N LEU A 45 24.05 7.12 7.93
CA LEU A 45 23.05 6.09 7.65
C LEU A 45 22.10 5.86 8.83
N ASP A 46 22.62 5.87 10.06
CA ASP A 46 21.83 5.71 11.27
C ASP A 46 20.89 6.89 11.52
N VAL A 47 21.37 8.11 11.30
CA VAL A 47 20.54 9.32 11.39
C VAL A 47 19.44 9.29 10.32
N LEU A 48 19.77 8.97 9.06
CA LEU A 48 18.79 8.87 7.99
C LEU A 48 17.72 7.80 8.29
N ALA A 49 18.14 6.65 8.83
CA ALA A 49 17.23 5.59 9.24
C ALA A 49 16.30 6.04 10.38
N ALA A 50 16.84 6.73 11.39
CA ALA A 50 16.05 7.26 12.50
C ALA A 50 15.02 8.30 12.03
N VAL A 51 15.42 9.22 11.16
CA VAL A 51 14.53 10.24 10.57
C VAL A 51 13.44 9.58 9.72
N ALA A 52 13.81 8.64 8.85
CA ALA A 52 12.84 7.90 8.03
C ALA A 52 11.83 7.14 8.87
N ARG A 53 12.28 6.53 9.99
CA ARG A 53 11.40 5.84 10.93
C ARG A 53 10.41 6.79 11.60
N LYS A 54 10.90 7.92 12.11
CA LYS A 54 10.05 8.96 12.73
C LYS A 54 9.00 9.47 11.76
N ASP A 55 9.41 9.85 10.54
CA ASP A 55 8.47 10.38 9.55
C ASP A 55 7.42 9.33 9.11
N TYR A 56 7.81 8.05 9.03
CA TYR A 56 6.85 6.97 8.79
C TYR A 56 5.79 6.87 9.90
N GLU A 57 6.22 6.92 11.16
CA GLU A 57 5.32 6.86 12.31
C GLU A 57 4.39 8.07 12.35
N ASP A 58 4.91 9.27 12.11
CA ASP A 58 4.12 10.50 12.03
C ASP A 58 3.12 10.49 10.87
N ARG A 59 3.49 9.96 9.69
CA ARG A 59 2.57 9.78 8.57
C ARG A 59 1.47 8.79 8.91
N ARG A 60 1.80 7.64 9.52
CA ARG A 60 0.84 6.62 9.92
C ARG A 60 -0.17 7.16 10.94
N ARG A 61 0.30 7.91 11.94
CA ARG A 61 -0.54 8.57 12.94
C ARG A 61 -1.53 9.52 12.27
N ARG A 62 -1.06 10.44 11.42
CA ARG A 62 -1.92 11.39 10.69
C ARG A 62 -2.95 10.69 9.80
N GLN A 63 -2.56 9.63 9.10
CA GLN A 63 -3.49 8.85 8.28
C GLN A 63 -4.56 8.16 9.13
N SER A 64 -4.20 7.61 10.29
CA SER A 64 -5.18 6.99 11.19
C SER A 64 -6.18 7.99 11.76
N GLU A 65 -5.73 9.18 12.16
CA GLU A 65 -6.59 10.26 12.63
C GLU A 65 -7.53 10.75 11.52
N GLY A 66 -7.01 10.95 10.31
CA GLY A 66 -7.79 11.32 9.13
C GLY A 66 -8.84 10.27 8.76
N ALA A 67 -8.45 8.99 8.75
CA ALA A 67 -9.36 7.88 8.47
C ALA A 67 -10.45 7.76 9.55
N ALA A 68 -10.11 7.94 10.83
CA ALA A 68 -11.09 7.93 11.92
C ALA A 68 -12.11 9.06 11.77
N ARG A 69 -11.65 10.29 11.49
CA ARG A 69 -12.53 11.44 11.23
C ARG A 69 -13.43 11.21 10.01
N ALA A 70 -12.87 10.70 8.92
CA ALA A 70 -13.63 10.43 7.70
C ALA A 70 -14.64 9.29 7.86
N LYS A 71 -14.33 8.27 8.67
CA LYS A 71 -15.29 7.22 9.07
C LYS A 71 -16.42 7.80 9.92
N ALA A 72 -16.11 8.62 10.91
CA ALA A 72 -17.11 9.29 11.75
C ALA A 72 -18.01 10.22 10.93
N ALA A 73 -17.47 10.88 9.90
CA ALA A 73 -18.22 11.71 8.96
C ALA A 73 -18.96 10.90 7.86
N GLY A 74 -18.91 9.57 7.88
CA GLY A 74 -19.63 8.72 6.91
C GLY A 74 -19.11 8.78 5.47
N LEU A 75 -17.88 9.25 5.24
CA LEU A 75 -17.28 9.37 3.90
C LEU A 75 -16.83 8.01 3.33
N TYR A 76 -16.58 7.03 4.20
CA TYR A 76 -16.14 5.69 3.80
C TYR A 76 -17.34 4.82 3.41
N LYS A 77 -17.78 4.93 2.15
CA LYS A 77 -18.91 4.16 1.59
C LYS A 77 -18.53 2.84 0.91
N GLY A 78 -17.25 2.46 1.01
CA GLY A 78 -16.71 1.27 0.34
C GLY A 78 -16.64 1.40 -1.18
N ARG A 79 -16.38 0.28 -1.87
CA ARG A 79 -16.41 0.25 -3.34
C ARG A 79 -17.87 0.25 -3.80
N PRO A 80 -18.30 1.23 -4.62
CA PRO A 80 -19.66 1.23 -5.14
C PRO A 80 -19.89 -0.02 -5.99
N ALA A 81 -21.04 -0.67 -5.78
CA ALA A 81 -21.44 -1.80 -6.60
C ALA A 81 -21.70 -1.32 -8.03
N ASN A 82 -21.28 -2.11 -9.03
CA ASN A 82 -21.63 -1.83 -10.41
C ASN A 82 -23.08 -2.30 -10.65
N THR A 83 -24.01 -1.37 -10.48
CA THR A 83 -25.46 -1.62 -10.56
C THR A 83 -25.88 -2.12 -11.94
N SER A 84 -25.34 -1.55 -13.02
CA SER A 84 -25.63 -1.97 -14.40
C SER A 84 -25.24 -3.44 -14.64
N ARG A 85 -24.01 -3.81 -14.25
CA ARG A 85 -23.54 -5.20 -14.40
C ARG A 85 -24.34 -6.17 -13.53
N ASN A 86 -24.68 -5.78 -12.31
CA ASN A 86 -25.49 -6.60 -11.41
C ASN A 86 -26.92 -6.79 -11.92
N ALA A 87 -27.51 -5.77 -12.55
CA ALA A 87 -28.82 -5.85 -13.18
C ALA A 87 -28.82 -6.81 -14.38
N ALA A 88 -27.80 -6.73 -15.24
CA ALA A 88 -27.64 -7.65 -16.38
C ALA A 88 -27.50 -9.11 -15.93
N ILE A 89 -26.69 -9.37 -14.90
CA ILE A 89 -26.52 -10.71 -14.32
C ILE A 89 -27.83 -11.20 -13.69
N THR A 90 -28.54 -10.35 -12.96
CA THR A 90 -29.85 -10.65 -12.36
C THR A 90 -30.87 -11.05 -13.43
N ALA A 91 -30.89 -10.36 -14.59
CA ALA A 91 -31.75 -10.73 -15.72
C ALA A 91 -31.38 -12.10 -16.28
N MET A 92 -30.10 -12.39 -16.53
CA MET A 92 -29.65 -13.69 -17.01
C MET A 92 -29.97 -14.84 -16.04
N LEU A 93 -29.92 -14.58 -14.73
CA LEU A 93 -30.33 -15.55 -13.70
C LEU A 93 -31.84 -15.84 -13.75
N ARG A 94 -32.68 -14.82 -14.02
CA ARG A 94 -34.13 -14.98 -14.20
C ARG A 94 -34.47 -15.75 -15.46
N ASP A 95 -33.69 -15.55 -16.53
CA ASP A 95 -33.81 -16.29 -17.79
C ASP A 95 -33.36 -17.76 -17.67
N GLY A 96 -32.94 -18.22 -16.48
CA GLY A 96 -32.55 -19.61 -16.24
C GLY A 96 -31.20 -20.01 -16.83
N ARG A 97 -30.34 -19.05 -17.20
CA ARG A 97 -29.01 -19.35 -17.76
C ARG A 97 -28.11 -20.02 -16.72
N THR A 98 -27.26 -20.93 -17.18
CA THR A 98 -26.33 -21.63 -16.29
C THR A 98 -25.22 -20.69 -15.80
N TRP A 99 -24.70 -20.93 -14.60
CA TRP A 99 -23.68 -20.07 -14.00
C TRP A 99 -22.42 -19.95 -14.85
N SER A 100 -22.01 -21.05 -15.50
CA SER A 100 -20.84 -21.06 -16.40
C SER A 100 -21.04 -20.11 -17.59
N GLN A 101 -22.23 -20.11 -18.20
CA GLN A 101 -22.58 -19.22 -19.31
C GLN A 101 -22.59 -17.75 -18.87
N ILE A 102 -23.12 -17.45 -17.69
CA ILE A 102 -23.15 -16.07 -17.17
C ILE A 102 -21.74 -15.58 -16.84
N MET A 103 -20.90 -16.42 -16.24
CA MET A 103 -19.49 -16.08 -15.97
C MET A 103 -18.72 -15.82 -17.26
N SER A 104 -18.92 -16.67 -18.28
CA SER A 104 -18.28 -16.48 -19.58
C SER A 104 -18.75 -15.21 -20.29
N ALA A 105 -20.04 -14.88 -20.22
CA ALA A 105 -20.61 -13.71 -20.89
C ALA A 105 -20.31 -12.37 -20.19
N THR A 106 -20.21 -12.35 -18.85
CA THR A 106 -20.09 -11.11 -18.06
C THR A 106 -18.73 -10.93 -17.38
N GLY A 107 -17.89 -11.97 -17.40
CA GLY A 107 -16.60 -11.97 -16.70
C GLY A 107 -16.73 -11.90 -15.17
N CYS A 108 -17.90 -12.18 -14.61
CA CYS A 108 -18.13 -12.07 -13.17
C CYS A 108 -17.50 -13.25 -12.40
N SER A 109 -17.05 -13.00 -11.17
CA SER A 109 -16.58 -14.06 -10.27
C SER A 109 -17.75 -14.90 -9.76
N ARG A 110 -17.49 -16.18 -9.47
CA ARG A 110 -18.46 -17.10 -8.83
C ARG A 110 -19.01 -16.54 -7.51
N THR A 111 -18.19 -15.79 -6.77
CA THR A 111 -18.59 -15.12 -5.53
C THR A 111 -19.65 -14.04 -5.75
N LEU A 112 -19.59 -13.29 -6.85
CA LEU A 112 -20.59 -12.30 -7.19
C LEU A 112 -21.92 -12.96 -7.59
N LEU A 113 -21.87 -14.07 -8.33
CA LEU A 113 -23.07 -14.83 -8.68
C LEU A 113 -23.77 -15.43 -7.45
N ALA A 114 -23.00 -16.02 -6.54
CA ALA A 114 -23.55 -16.54 -5.29
C ALA A 114 -24.21 -15.44 -4.45
N LYS A 115 -23.57 -14.26 -4.38
CA LYS A 115 -24.13 -13.08 -3.72
C LYS A 115 -25.46 -12.64 -4.37
N LEU A 116 -25.49 -12.45 -5.69
CA LEU A 116 -26.68 -12.00 -6.41
C LEU A 116 -27.82 -13.04 -6.37
N THR A 117 -27.50 -14.32 -6.43
CA THR A 117 -28.50 -15.40 -6.31
C THR A 117 -29.13 -15.42 -4.92
N ARG A 118 -28.33 -15.17 -3.87
CA ARG A 118 -28.85 -15.05 -2.50
C ARG A 118 -29.72 -13.81 -2.34
N GLU A 119 -29.29 -12.67 -2.88
CA GLU A 119 -30.10 -11.43 -2.88
C GLU A 119 -31.42 -11.57 -3.65
N GLN A 120 -31.47 -12.41 -4.70
CA GLN A 120 -32.72 -12.73 -5.40
C GLN A 120 -33.68 -13.62 -4.60
N ARG A 121 -33.14 -14.54 -3.79
CA ARG A 121 -33.95 -15.44 -2.95
C ARG A 121 -34.51 -14.73 -1.72
N ASP A 122 -33.74 -13.80 -1.14
CA ASP A 122 -34.13 -13.01 0.02
C ASP A 122 -34.18 -11.50 -0.30
N PRO A 123 -35.27 -11.01 -0.93
CA PRO A 123 -35.41 -9.60 -1.27
C PRO A 123 -35.43 -8.66 -0.04
N SER A 124 -35.77 -9.17 1.14
CA SER A 124 -35.74 -8.42 2.42
C SER A 124 -34.33 -8.13 2.93
N ALA A 125 -33.32 -8.91 2.52
CA ALA A 125 -31.93 -8.72 2.95
C ALA A 125 -31.24 -7.52 2.25
N SER A 126 -31.82 -7.02 1.15
CA SER A 126 -31.26 -5.92 0.37
C SER A 126 -31.60 -4.53 0.92
N GLN A 127 -32.67 -4.40 1.73
CA GLN A 127 -33.10 -3.13 2.32
C GLN A 127 -32.32 -2.76 3.60
N SER A 128 -31.78 -3.74 4.33
CA SER A 128 -31.01 -3.50 5.56
C SER A 128 -29.57 -2.99 5.31
N ALA A 129 -29.12 -2.97 4.05
CA ALA A 129 -27.76 -2.58 3.67
C ALA A 129 -27.65 -1.16 3.06
N MET A 130 -28.77 -0.44 2.95
CA MET A 130 -28.84 0.95 2.43
C MET A 130 -29.16 2.01 3.51
N SER A 131 -29.38 1.59 4.75
CA SER A 131 -29.47 2.45 5.95
C SER A 131 -28.16 2.44 6.72
#